data_AF-A0A285B489-F1
#
_entry.id   AF-A0A285B489-F1
#
_cell.length_a   1.000
_cell.length_b   1.000
_cell.length_c   1.000
_cell.angle_alpha   90.00
_cell.angle_beta   90.00
_cell.angle_gamma   90.00
#
_symmetry.space_group_name_H-M   'P 1'
#
loop_
_entity.id
_entity.type
_entity.pdbx_description
1 polymer ?
#
loop_
_entity_poly.entity_id
_entity_poly.type
_entity_poly.pdbx_seq_one_letter_code
_entity_poly.pdbx_strand_id
1 'polypeptide(L)'
;MKVTWNVSPVGYQLISKRCPACHGQQDFTPSGAFRVNSQKKMLDVWSIYQCVRCAYTWNISLFSRLPISKINPQLYERLIANDKSAVEAYSHDLLVLRRNRASPSGSPEFMVKERWRISLVRASQVRVEVTVARAFQTSLLSVLRSQLCLSGSAVRKRLASGDIGGITLKALRSPRLRPEGYTLYITREVLLAHRRIPLSAGPDRRRR
;
A
#
# COMPACT_ATOMS: atom_id res chain seq x y z
N MET A 1 18.41 5.83 -17.70
CA MET A 1 18.37 5.39 -16.29
C MET A 1 16.93 5.05 -15.91
N LYS A 2 16.74 4.00 -15.09
CA LYS A 2 15.43 3.57 -14.61
C LYS A 2 15.47 3.30 -13.11
N VAL A 3 14.40 3.64 -12.40
CA VAL A 3 14.16 3.18 -11.02
C VAL A 3 12.76 2.56 -10.93
N THR A 4 12.65 1.46 -10.19
CA THR A 4 11.37 0.86 -9.84
C THR A 4 11.08 1.16 -8.37
N TRP A 5 9.93 1.75 -8.10
CA TRP A 5 9.35 2.01 -6.79
C TRP A 5 8.30 0.94 -6.50
N ASN A 6 8.66 -0.05 -5.70
CA ASN A 6 7.71 -1.06 -5.24
C ASN A 6 7.03 -0.56 -3.96
N VAL A 7 5.74 -0.25 -4.06
CA VAL A 7 4.92 0.32 -2.98
C VAL A 7 4.13 -0.78 -2.29
N SER A 8 4.22 -0.81 -0.95
CA SER A 8 3.49 -1.75 -0.11
C SER A 8 3.03 -1.09 1.20
N PRO A 9 1.86 -1.48 1.74
CA PRO A 9 1.43 -0.99 3.04
C PRO A 9 2.38 -1.45 4.14
N VAL A 10 2.45 -0.67 5.21
CA VAL A 10 3.07 -1.03 6.48
C VAL A 10 1.94 -1.29 7.47
N GLY A 11 1.85 -2.52 7.96
CA GLY A 11 0.81 -2.92 8.90
C GLY A 11 -0.58 -3.02 8.25
N TYR A 12 -1.61 -2.79 9.06
CA TYR A 12 -3.00 -3.08 8.70
C TYR A 12 -3.80 -1.83 8.38
N GLN A 13 -4.84 -2.00 7.56
CA GLN A 13 -5.88 -0.98 7.43
C GLN A 13 -6.75 -0.99 8.69
N LEU A 14 -6.73 0.13 9.43
CA LEU A 14 -7.70 0.35 10.50
C LEU A 14 -9.10 0.54 9.92
N ILE A 15 -10.11 0.18 10.70
CA ILE A 15 -11.52 0.43 10.36
C ILE A 15 -12.18 1.24 11.47
N SER A 16 -13.09 2.12 11.10
CA SER A 16 -13.92 2.87 12.03
C SER A 16 -15.25 2.14 12.24
N LYS A 17 -15.56 1.80 13.50
CA LYS A 17 -16.83 1.20 13.91
C LYS A 17 -17.27 1.72 15.27
N ARG A 18 -18.59 1.67 15.52
CA ARG A 18 -19.14 1.93 16.86
C ARG A 18 -18.75 0.79 17.80
N CYS A 19 -17.98 1.11 18.83
CA CYS A 19 -17.62 0.18 19.88
C CYS A 19 -18.70 0.17 20.97
N PRO A 20 -19.31 -0.98 21.30
CA PRO A 20 -20.29 -1.08 22.38
C PRO A 20 -19.70 -0.74 23.76
N ALA A 21 -18.47 -1.19 24.04
CA ALA A 21 -17.81 -0.96 25.32
C ALA A 21 -17.33 0.49 25.52
N CYS A 22 -16.97 1.20 24.44
CA CYS A 22 -16.58 2.61 24.51
C CYS A 22 -17.75 3.58 24.27
N HIS A 23 -18.95 3.07 23.96
CA HIS A 23 -20.14 3.85 23.61
C HIS A 23 -19.97 4.89 22.49
N GLY A 24 -19.05 4.67 21.53
CA GLY A 24 -18.75 5.65 20.47
C GLY A 24 -18.04 5.06 19.26
N GLN A 25 -17.85 5.88 18.21
CA GLN A 25 -17.00 5.51 17.07
C GLN A 25 -15.56 5.36 17.53
N GLN A 26 -14.92 4.26 17.17
CA GLN A 26 -13.54 3.94 17.51
C GLN A 26 -12.85 3.28 16.33
N ASP A 27 -11.52 3.35 16.33
CA ASP A 27 -10.71 2.57 15.42
C ASP A 27 -10.58 1.13 15.92
N PHE A 28 -10.58 0.21 14.97
CA PHE A 28 -10.36 -1.20 15.16
C PHE A 28 -9.22 -1.65 14.26
N THR A 29 -8.35 -2.48 14.80
CA THR A 29 -7.23 -3.10 14.10
C THR A 29 -7.43 -4.62 14.05
N PRO A 30 -6.99 -5.33 12.99
CA PRO A 30 -6.90 -6.78 13.05
C PRO A 30 -6.10 -7.24 14.28
N SER A 31 -6.63 -8.22 15.00
CA SER A 31 -5.93 -8.86 16.13
C SER A 31 -4.81 -9.81 15.69
N GLY A 32 -4.76 -10.15 14.40
CA GLY A 32 -3.89 -11.19 13.87
C GLY A 32 -4.55 -12.57 13.79
N ALA A 33 -5.77 -12.74 14.30
CA ALA A 33 -6.45 -14.02 14.36
C ALA A 33 -7.61 -14.14 13.36
N PHE A 34 -7.82 -15.36 12.87
CA PHE A 34 -9.02 -15.80 12.19
C PHE A 34 -9.82 -16.76 13.07
N ARG A 35 -11.15 -16.65 12.99
CA ARG A 35 -12.06 -17.68 13.45
C ARG A 35 -12.49 -18.49 12.24
N VAL A 36 -12.15 -19.77 12.23
CA VAL A 36 -12.49 -20.70 11.14
C VAL A 36 -13.43 -21.76 11.70
N ASN A 37 -14.69 -21.74 11.28
CA ASN A 37 -15.68 -22.74 11.65
C ASN A 37 -16.05 -23.59 10.44
N SER A 38 -16.11 -24.90 10.62
CA SER A 38 -16.61 -25.82 9.60
C SER A 38 -17.79 -26.62 10.12
N GLN A 39 -18.90 -26.63 9.38
CA GLN A 39 -20.08 -27.44 9.70
C GLN A 39 -20.70 -28.00 8.42
N LYS A 40 -20.99 -29.31 8.38
CA LYS A 40 -21.61 -29.99 7.22
C LYS A 40 -20.92 -29.67 5.88
N LYS A 41 -19.58 -29.72 5.85
CA LYS A 41 -18.74 -29.38 4.68
C LYS A 41 -18.83 -27.91 4.21
N MET A 42 -19.39 -27.02 5.03
CA MET A 42 -19.44 -25.59 4.79
C MET A 42 -18.50 -24.88 5.76
N LEU A 43 -17.84 -23.83 5.28
CA LEU A 43 -16.84 -23.05 5.99
C LEU A 43 -17.36 -21.62 6.21
N ASP A 44 -17.26 -21.15 7.44
CA ASP A 44 -17.43 -19.77 7.82
C ASP A 44 -16.10 -19.26 8.40
N VAL A 45 -15.62 -18.13 7.86
CA VAL A 45 -14.35 -17.55 8.28
C VAL A 45 -14.55 -16.09 8.61
N TRP A 46 -14.05 -15.69 9.77
CA TRP A 46 -13.98 -14.30 10.20
C TRP A 46 -12.54 -13.91 10.51
N SER A 47 -12.15 -12.70 10.14
CA SER A 47 -11.00 -12.02 10.72
C SER A 47 -11.44 -11.30 11.99
N ILE A 48 -10.71 -11.50 13.09
CA ILE A 48 -11.02 -10.90 14.39
C ILE A 48 -10.30 -9.56 14.47
N TYR A 49 -11.07 -8.50 14.68
CA TYR A 49 -10.59 -7.14 14.93
C TYR A 49 -10.75 -6.80 16.41
N GLN A 50 -9.96 -5.87 16.92
CA GLN A 50 -10.05 -5.37 18.29
C GLN A 50 -10.04 -3.85 18.31
N CYS A 51 -10.84 -3.27 19.19
CA CYS A 51 -10.86 -1.83 19.42
C CYS A 51 -9.50 -1.39 19.96
N VAL A 52 -8.90 -0.37 19.35
CA VAL A 52 -7.58 0.13 19.76
C VAL A 52 -7.58 0.72 21.18
N ARG A 53 -8.76 1.05 21.73
CA ARG A 53 -8.91 1.67 23.06
C ARG A 53 -9.20 0.67 24.17
N CYS A 54 -10.08 -0.31 23.94
CA CYS A 54 -10.60 -1.19 25.00
C CYS A 54 -10.51 -2.68 24.69
N ALA A 55 -9.90 -3.06 23.56
CA ALA A 55 -9.77 -4.44 23.09
C ALA A 55 -11.10 -5.20 22.84
N TYR A 56 -12.26 -4.54 22.88
CA TYR A 56 -13.52 -5.15 22.44
C TYR A 56 -13.38 -5.71 21.03
N THR A 57 -13.81 -6.96 20.82
CA THR A 57 -13.59 -7.66 19.55
C THR A 57 -14.75 -7.53 18.58
N TRP A 58 -14.43 -7.46 17.29
CA TRP A 58 -15.39 -7.43 16.20
C TRP A 58 -15.01 -8.44 15.12
N ASN A 59 -15.96 -9.22 14.63
CA ASN A 59 -15.71 -10.17 13.55
C ASN A 59 -16.01 -9.55 12.18
N ILE A 60 -15.04 -9.63 11.27
CA ILE A 60 -15.19 -9.29 9.85
C ILE A 60 -15.30 -10.60 9.06
N SER A 61 -16.47 -10.86 8.48
CA SER A 61 -16.73 -12.06 7.66
C SER A 61 -15.92 -12.00 6.37
N LEU A 62 -15.06 -12.99 6.15
CA LEU A 62 -14.31 -13.19 4.91
C LEU A 62 -15.06 -14.16 4.00
N PHE A 63 -15.45 -15.31 4.57
CA PHE A 63 -16.23 -16.34 3.91
C PHE A 63 -17.46 -16.64 4.74
N SER A 64 -18.60 -16.80 4.08
CA SER A 64 -19.84 -17.24 4.70
C SER A 64 -20.38 -18.39 3.90
N ARG A 65 -20.59 -19.54 4.56
CA ARG A 65 -21.13 -20.76 3.96
C ARG A 65 -20.42 -21.14 2.66
N LEU A 66 -19.09 -21.15 2.68
CA LEU A 66 -18.27 -21.58 1.53
C LEU A 66 -18.10 -23.10 1.57
N PRO A 67 -18.48 -23.87 0.54
CA PRO A 67 -18.15 -25.29 0.50
C PRO A 67 -16.64 -25.49 0.64
N ILE A 68 -16.21 -26.40 1.51
CA ILE A 68 -14.77 -26.64 1.78
C ILE A 68 -14.03 -27.02 0.49
N SER A 69 -14.69 -27.69 -0.47
CA SER A 69 -14.09 -28.02 -1.77
C SER A 69 -13.77 -26.81 -2.65
N LYS A 70 -14.31 -25.61 -2.33
CA LYS A 70 -14.10 -24.39 -3.11
C LYS A 70 -13.02 -23.48 -2.52
N ILE A 71 -12.54 -23.72 -1.31
CA ILE A 71 -11.42 -22.95 -0.78
C ILE A 71 -10.11 -23.53 -1.30
N ASN A 72 -9.20 -22.65 -1.71
CA ASN A 72 -7.84 -23.06 -2.04
C ASN A 72 -7.17 -23.69 -0.79
N PRO A 73 -6.58 -24.90 -0.88
CA PRO A 73 -5.99 -25.57 0.28
C PRO A 73 -4.89 -24.76 0.98
N GLN A 74 -4.01 -24.11 0.22
CA GLN A 74 -2.93 -23.28 0.79
C GLN A 74 -3.49 -22.05 1.51
N LEU A 75 -4.57 -21.45 1.00
CA LEU A 75 -5.27 -20.37 1.69
C LEU A 75 -5.91 -20.88 2.98
N TYR A 76 -6.54 -22.05 2.95
CA TYR A 76 -7.14 -22.65 4.14
C TYR A 76 -6.09 -22.88 5.25
N GLU A 77 -4.95 -23.46 4.91
CA GLU A 77 -3.83 -23.64 5.84
C GLU A 77 -3.35 -22.32 6.43
N ARG A 78 -3.19 -21.28 5.59
CA ARG A 78 -2.81 -19.93 6.04
C ARG A 78 -3.83 -19.30 6.99
N LEU A 79 -5.12 -19.52 6.76
CA LEU A 79 -6.20 -19.04 7.63
C LEU A 79 -6.18 -19.75 8.99
N ILE A 80 -5.98 -21.07 8.99
CA ILE A 80 -5.85 -21.85 10.24
C ILE A 80 -4.59 -21.44 11.02
N ALA A 81 -3.48 -21.18 10.32
CA ALA A 81 -2.21 -20.77 10.92
C ALA A 81 -2.16 -19.30 11.35
N ASN A 82 -3.23 -18.52 11.18
CA ASN A 82 -3.25 -17.08 11.45
C ASN A 82 -2.12 -16.33 10.71
N ASP A 83 -1.88 -16.72 9.44
CA ASP A 83 -0.78 -16.17 8.66
C ASP A 83 -0.85 -14.65 8.55
N LYS A 84 0.24 -13.98 8.95
CA LYS A 84 0.33 -12.52 9.00
C LYS A 84 0.07 -11.88 7.63
N SER A 85 0.56 -12.50 6.55
CA SER A 85 0.36 -11.97 5.20
C SER A 85 -1.10 -12.09 4.75
N ALA A 86 -1.83 -13.13 5.18
CA ALA A 86 -3.26 -13.27 4.94
C ALA A 86 -4.06 -12.21 5.72
N VAL A 87 -3.74 -11.99 7.01
CA VAL A 87 -4.37 -10.93 7.82
C VAL A 87 -4.19 -9.57 7.15
N GLU A 88 -2.96 -9.28 6.73
CA GLU A 88 -2.65 -8.04 6.04
C GLU A 88 -3.45 -7.91 4.73
N ALA A 89 -3.46 -8.95 3.88
CA ALA A 89 -4.19 -8.94 2.62
C ALA A 89 -5.68 -8.65 2.82
N TYR A 90 -6.34 -9.35 3.75
CA TYR A 90 -7.76 -9.13 4.02
C TYR A 90 -8.07 -7.82 4.74
N SER A 91 -7.12 -7.27 5.51
CA SER A 91 -7.31 -5.95 6.11
C SER A 91 -7.40 -4.85 5.04
N HIS A 92 -6.63 -4.97 3.96
CA HIS A 92 -6.61 -3.98 2.87
C HIS A 92 -7.65 -4.27 1.76
N ASP A 93 -8.40 -5.38 1.86
CA ASP A 93 -9.43 -5.74 0.88
C ASP A 93 -10.71 -4.90 1.07
N LEU A 94 -10.86 -3.89 0.22
CA LEU A 94 -11.99 -2.97 0.27
C LEU A 94 -13.35 -3.59 -0.06
N LEU A 95 -13.38 -4.70 -0.81
CA LEU A 95 -14.63 -5.42 -1.06
C LEU A 95 -15.08 -6.15 0.19
N VAL A 96 -14.15 -6.79 0.89
CA VAL A 96 -14.41 -7.41 2.21
C VAL A 96 -14.88 -6.36 3.21
N LEU A 97 -14.16 -5.24 3.33
CA LEU A 97 -14.52 -4.17 4.27
C LEU A 97 -15.91 -3.59 3.96
N ARG A 98 -16.21 -3.31 2.67
CA ARG A 98 -17.51 -2.80 2.25
C ARG A 98 -18.64 -3.78 2.57
N ARG A 99 -18.47 -5.07 2.27
CA ARG A 99 -19.47 -6.11 2.59
C ARG A 99 -19.77 -6.20 4.08
N ASN A 100 -18.77 -5.90 4.92
CA ASN A 100 -18.91 -5.89 6.38
C ASN A 100 -19.34 -4.53 6.96
N ARG A 101 -19.69 -3.55 6.12
CA ARG A 101 -20.00 -2.16 6.53
C ARG A 101 -18.90 -1.59 7.43
N ALA A 102 -17.64 -1.90 7.11
CA ALA A 102 -16.47 -1.44 7.81
C ALA A 102 -15.85 -0.29 6.99
N SER A 103 -15.93 0.92 7.51
CA SER A 103 -15.32 2.08 6.87
C SER A 103 -13.83 2.09 7.17
N PRO A 104 -12.95 2.16 6.16
CA PRO A 104 -11.52 2.36 6.38
C PRO A 104 -11.29 3.65 7.18
N SER A 105 -10.43 3.57 8.20
CA SER A 105 -10.03 4.70 9.03
C SER A 105 -8.60 5.12 8.72
N GLY A 106 -8.37 6.42 8.60
CA GLY A 106 -7.07 6.99 8.29
C GLY A 106 -6.51 6.56 6.92
N SER A 107 -5.24 6.86 6.70
CA SER A 107 -4.46 6.35 5.58
C SER A 107 -3.37 5.42 6.12
N PRO A 108 -3.31 4.16 5.68
CA PRO A 108 -2.25 3.25 6.09
C PRO A 108 -0.89 3.81 5.70
N GLU A 109 0.07 3.62 6.60
CA GLU A 109 1.47 3.88 6.30
C GLU A 109 1.93 2.96 5.15
N PHE A 110 2.95 3.39 4.42
CA PHE A 110 3.51 2.61 3.33
C PHE A 110 5.01 2.77 3.24
N MET A 111 5.65 1.77 2.65
CA MET A 111 7.06 1.76 2.32
C MET A 111 7.21 1.69 0.80
N VAL A 112 8.25 2.35 0.30
CA VAL A 112 8.69 2.25 -1.09
C VAL A 112 10.07 1.60 -1.12
N LYS A 113 10.16 0.42 -1.71
CA LYS A 113 11.44 -0.24 -1.99
C LYS A 113 11.91 0.17 -3.38
N GLU A 114 13.05 0.85 -3.44
CA GLU A 114 13.66 1.27 -4.71
C GLU A 114 14.55 0.19 -5.32
N ARG A 115 14.50 0.05 -6.64
CA ARG A 115 15.47 -0.74 -7.41
C ARG A 115 15.97 0.06 -8.60
N TRP A 116 17.25 0.40 -8.58
CA TRP A 116 17.89 1.20 -9.62
C TRP A 116 18.49 0.33 -10.73
N ARG A 117 18.36 0.82 -11.97
CA ARG A 117 19.08 0.33 -13.15
C ARG A 117 19.77 1.53 -13.79
N ILE A 118 21.06 1.64 -13.53
CA ILE A 118 21.90 2.75 -13.99
C ILE A 118 22.30 2.49 -15.45
N SER A 119 22.32 3.55 -16.25
CA SER A 119 22.83 3.54 -17.62
C SER A 119 23.91 4.60 -17.73
N LEU A 120 24.97 4.34 -18.50
CA LEU A 120 26.03 5.32 -18.79
C LEU A 120 25.54 6.51 -19.64
N VAL A 121 24.40 6.34 -20.33
CA VAL A 121 23.75 7.41 -21.12
C VAL A 121 23.24 8.52 -20.19
N ARG A 122 23.68 9.76 -20.45
CA ARG A 122 23.20 10.98 -19.79
C ARG A 122 21.83 11.36 -20.33
N ALA A 123 20.78 10.81 -19.73
CA ALA A 123 19.41 11.27 -19.95
C ALA A 123 19.07 12.42 -18.99
N SER A 124 18.35 13.44 -19.46
CA SER A 124 17.83 14.54 -18.61
C SER A 124 16.72 14.06 -17.67
N GLN A 125 16.01 13.00 -18.06
CA GLN A 125 14.93 12.39 -17.30
C GLN A 125 15.22 10.92 -16.96
N VAL A 126 14.57 10.46 -15.90
CA VAL A 126 14.66 9.11 -15.36
C VAL A 126 13.29 8.48 -15.48
N ARG A 127 13.23 7.28 -16.07
CA ARG A 127 12.01 6.48 -16.08
C ARG A 127 11.77 5.92 -14.69
N VAL A 128 10.64 6.24 -14.09
CA VAL A 128 10.22 5.74 -12.78
C VAL A 128 9.02 4.83 -12.96
N GLU A 129 9.16 3.57 -12.58
CA GLU A 129 8.05 2.61 -12.58
C GLU A 129 7.53 2.44 -11.16
N VAL A 130 6.26 2.81 -10.94
CA VAL A 130 5.57 2.62 -9.66
C VAL A 130 4.79 1.32 -9.75
N THR A 131 5.17 0.32 -8.94
CA THR A 131 4.47 -0.96 -8.84
C THR A 131 3.84 -1.10 -7.47
N VAL A 132 2.72 -1.83 -7.39
CA VAL A 132 1.96 -2.02 -6.16
C VAL A 132 2.02 -3.50 -5.80
N ALA A 133 2.68 -3.86 -4.70
CA ALA A 133 2.80 -5.27 -4.30
C ALA A 133 1.45 -5.87 -3.85
N ARG A 134 0.58 -5.03 -3.28
CA ARG A 134 -0.75 -5.39 -2.77
C ARG A 134 -1.63 -4.15 -2.79
N ALA A 135 -2.88 -4.27 -3.23
CA ALA A 135 -3.82 -3.16 -3.23
C ALA A 135 -4.10 -2.69 -1.79
N PHE A 136 -4.06 -1.37 -1.57
CA PHE A 136 -4.35 -0.74 -0.28
C PHE A 136 -4.72 0.74 -0.47
N GLN A 137 -5.14 1.40 0.61
CA GLN A 137 -5.58 2.80 0.58
C GLN A 137 -4.40 3.79 0.57
N THR A 138 -3.77 3.98 -0.59
CA THR A 138 -2.82 5.10 -0.81
C THR A 138 -2.95 5.69 -2.20
N SER A 139 -2.63 6.98 -2.34
CA SER A 139 -2.67 7.70 -3.61
C SER A 139 -1.30 7.82 -4.25
N LEU A 140 -1.26 7.99 -5.58
CA LEU A 140 -0.02 8.32 -6.28
C LEU A 140 0.61 9.63 -5.77
N LEU A 141 -0.23 10.60 -5.41
CA LEU A 141 0.24 11.86 -4.82
C LEU A 141 0.97 11.63 -3.49
N SER A 142 0.44 10.76 -2.62
CA SER A 142 1.10 10.40 -1.35
C SER A 142 2.46 9.76 -1.60
N VAL A 143 2.55 8.84 -2.56
CA VAL A 143 3.82 8.19 -2.95
C VAL A 143 4.83 9.23 -3.44
N LEU A 144 4.43 10.13 -4.35
CA LEU A 144 5.32 11.17 -4.89
C LEU A 144 5.78 12.15 -3.82
N ARG A 145 4.89 12.58 -2.93
CA ARG A 145 5.25 13.46 -1.80
C ARG A 145 6.30 12.82 -0.90
N SER A 146 6.11 11.55 -0.55
CA SER A 146 7.07 10.77 0.25
C SER A 146 8.41 10.62 -0.48
N GLN A 147 8.41 10.15 -1.73
CA GLN A 147 9.64 9.81 -2.46
C GLN A 147 10.42 10.99 -3.00
N LEU A 148 9.79 12.15 -3.16
CA LEU A 148 10.45 13.37 -3.62
C LEU A 148 10.63 14.39 -2.50
N CYS A 149 10.15 14.11 -1.28
CA CYS A 149 10.13 15.07 -0.16
C CYS A 149 9.46 16.41 -0.54
N LEU A 150 8.39 16.35 -1.36
CA LEU A 150 7.68 17.52 -1.87
C LEU A 150 6.31 17.68 -1.24
N SER A 151 5.83 18.91 -1.17
CA SER A 151 4.42 19.20 -0.86
C SER A 151 3.50 18.77 -2.02
N GLY A 152 2.21 18.59 -1.74
CA GLY A 152 1.25 18.25 -2.80
C GLY A 152 1.12 19.33 -3.87
N SER A 153 1.25 20.61 -3.52
CA SER A 153 1.27 21.72 -4.48
C SER A 153 2.56 21.72 -5.31
N ALA A 154 3.71 21.43 -4.69
CA ALA A 154 4.98 21.32 -5.41
C ALA A 154 4.98 20.18 -6.43
N VAL A 155 4.43 19.00 -6.08
CA VAL A 155 4.27 17.89 -7.05
C VAL A 155 3.43 18.32 -8.25
N ARG A 156 2.32 19.04 -8.03
CA ARG A 156 1.47 19.54 -9.12
C ARG A 156 2.17 20.60 -9.97
N LYS A 157 2.95 21.49 -9.36
CA LYS A 157 3.77 22.49 -10.08
C LYS A 157 4.80 21.81 -10.98
N ARG A 158 5.48 20.76 -10.48
CA ARG A 158 6.45 19.96 -11.24
C ARG A 158 5.80 19.18 -12.38
N LEU A 159 4.56 18.72 -12.21
CA LEU A 159 3.78 18.15 -13.30
C LEU A 159 3.45 19.20 -14.37
N ALA A 160 3.05 20.42 -13.97
CA ALA A 160 2.72 21.51 -14.90
C ALA A 160 3.95 22.03 -15.67
N SER A 161 5.14 22.06 -15.04
CA SER A 161 6.39 22.47 -15.69
C SER A 161 7.01 21.39 -16.58
N GLY A 162 6.47 20.17 -16.60
CA GLY A 162 7.04 19.05 -17.34
C GLY A 162 8.21 18.34 -16.64
N ASP A 163 8.54 18.72 -15.40
CA ASP A 163 9.55 18.04 -14.59
C ASP A 163 9.13 16.62 -14.18
N ILE A 164 7.82 16.39 -14.08
CA ILE A 164 7.19 15.08 -13.88
C ILE A 164 6.26 14.85 -15.06
N GLY A 165 6.55 13.87 -15.91
CA GLY A 165 5.74 13.46 -17.05
C GLY A 165 5.20 12.02 -16.92
N GLY A 166 4.38 11.61 -17.90
CA GLY A 166 3.80 10.25 -17.98
C GLY A 166 2.51 10.04 -17.18
N ILE A 167 2.03 11.05 -16.47
CA ILE A 167 0.76 11.03 -15.72
C ILE A 167 -0.06 12.29 -15.93
N THR A 168 -1.34 12.21 -15.56
CA THR A 168 -2.28 13.35 -15.63
C THR A 168 -2.60 13.88 -14.24
N LEU A 169 -3.12 15.12 -14.16
CA LEU A 169 -3.67 15.66 -12.91
C LEU A 169 -4.78 14.79 -12.33
N LYS A 170 -5.58 14.12 -13.19
CA LYS A 170 -6.59 13.15 -12.77
C LYS A 170 -5.97 11.97 -12.02
N ALA A 171 -4.80 11.49 -12.45
CA ALA A 171 -4.07 10.43 -11.74
C ALA A 171 -3.67 10.85 -10.32
N LEU A 172 -3.26 12.11 -10.12
CA LEU A 172 -2.91 12.65 -8.79
C LEU A 172 -4.12 12.89 -7.87
N ARG A 173 -5.33 13.04 -8.44
CA ARG A 173 -6.58 13.19 -7.67
C ARG A 173 -7.20 11.85 -7.28
N SER A 174 -6.78 10.76 -7.91
CA SER A 174 -7.25 9.43 -7.53
C SER A 174 -6.85 9.13 -6.07
N PRO A 175 -7.79 8.69 -5.22
CA PRO A 175 -7.47 8.33 -3.85
C PRO A 175 -6.64 7.05 -3.77
N ARG A 176 -6.55 6.28 -4.86
CA ARG A 176 -5.92 4.97 -4.92
C ARG A 176 -4.94 4.83 -6.07
N LEU A 177 -3.87 4.06 -5.82
CA LEU A 177 -2.99 3.55 -6.86
C LEU A 177 -3.74 2.59 -7.78
N ARG A 178 -3.36 2.59 -9.05
CA ARG A 178 -3.81 1.62 -10.04
C ARG A 178 -3.17 0.25 -9.81
N PRO A 179 -3.91 -0.86 -9.93
CA PRO A 179 -3.32 -2.21 -9.87
C PRO A 179 -2.17 -2.41 -10.87
N GLU A 180 -2.31 -1.86 -12.08
CA GLU A 180 -1.30 -1.90 -13.14
C GLU A 180 -0.09 -0.97 -12.90
N GLY A 181 -0.14 -0.14 -11.86
CA GLY A 181 0.92 0.80 -11.51
C GLY A 181 0.96 2.05 -12.40
N TYR A 182 2.13 2.70 -12.44
CA TYR A 182 2.38 3.91 -13.24
C TYR A 182 3.77 3.89 -13.86
N THR A 183 3.89 4.48 -15.04
CA THR A 183 5.19 4.85 -15.63
C THR A 183 5.28 6.37 -15.67
N LEU A 184 6.31 6.90 -15.03
CA LEU A 184 6.59 8.34 -14.94
C LEU A 184 7.95 8.63 -15.59
N TYR A 185 8.14 9.88 -15.96
CA TYR A 185 9.43 10.42 -16.37
C TYR A 185 9.73 11.63 -15.48
N ILE A 186 10.77 11.55 -14.64
CA ILE A 186 11.11 12.62 -13.69
C ILE A 186 12.48 13.17 -14.03
N THR A 187 12.64 14.49 -14.08
CA THR A 187 13.94 15.12 -14.29
C THR A 187 14.93 14.68 -13.22
N ARG A 188 16.20 14.50 -13.62
CA ARG A 188 17.25 14.02 -12.70
C ARG A 188 17.40 14.93 -11.48
N GLU A 189 17.31 16.23 -11.68
CA GLU A 189 17.39 17.22 -10.61
C GLU A 189 16.30 16.98 -9.55
N VAL A 190 15.03 16.90 -9.97
CA VAL A 190 13.90 16.68 -9.05
C VAL A 190 13.98 15.31 -8.38
N LEU A 191 14.36 14.26 -9.13
CA LEU A 191 14.44 12.92 -8.57
C LEU A 191 15.61 12.78 -7.58
N LEU A 192 16.74 13.45 -7.80
CA LEU A 192 17.94 13.23 -6.99
C LEU A 192 18.13 14.29 -5.89
N ALA A 193 17.40 15.41 -5.93
CA ALA A 193 17.54 16.53 -4.99
C ALA A 193 17.61 16.13 -3.50
N HIS A 194 16.85 15.12 -3.09
CA HIS A 194 16.77 14.66 -1.70
C HIS A 194 17.41 13.29 -1.47
N ARG A 195 17.98 12.66 -2.51
CA ARG A 195 18.67 11.38 -2.40
C ARG A 195 20.15 11.67 -2.20
N ARG A 196 20.72 11.26 -1.06
CA ARG A 196 22.19 11.19 -0.86
C ARG A 196 22.79 10.05 -1.71
N ILE A 197 22.49 10.01 -3.00
CA ILE A 197 23.23 9.20 -3.95
C ILE A 197 24.43 10.07 -4.32
N PRO A 198 25.67 9.67 -3.96
CA PRO A 198 26.83 10.36 -4.47
C PRO A 198 26.78 10.24 -5.99
N LEU A 199 26.51 11.35 -6.68
CA LEU A 199 26.82 11.48 -8.09
C LEU A 199 28.33 11.71 -8.23
N SER A 200 29.15 10.86 -7.60
CA SER A 200 30.59 10.95 -7.75
C SER A 200 30.95 10.30 -9.07
N ALA A 201 31.19 11.17 -10.05
CA ALA A 201 31.91 10.86 -11.26
C ALA A 201 33.20 10.09 -10.92
N GLY A 202 33.49 9.03 -11.66
CA GLY A 202 34.80 8.39 -11.63
C GLY A 202 35.91 9.32 -12.16
N PRO A 203 37.15 8.85 -12.09
CA PRO A 203 38.15 9.21 -11.09
C PRO A 203 38.79 10.57 -11.38
N ASP A 204 39.08 11.34 -10.33
CA ASP A 204 40.02 12.45 -10.42
C ASP A 204 41.45 11.89 -10.51
N ARG A 205 41.86 11.52 -11.72
CA ARG A 205 43.28 11.32 -12.06
C ARG A 205 43.91 12.66 -12.40
N ARG A 206 43.94 13.58 -11.44
CA ARG A 206 44.91 14.67 -11.39
C ARG A 206 45.26 14.97 -9.94
N ARG A 207 46.28 14.28 -9.43
CA ARG A 207 47.31 14.85 -8.55
C ARG A 207 48.44 13.85 -8.31
N ARG A 208 49.58 14.20 -8.92
CA ARG A 208 50.98 13.84 -8.64
C ARG A 208 51.40 12.40 -8.95
#